data_AF-A0AAV3FMH9-F1
#
_entry.id   AF-A0AAV3FMH9-F1
#
_cell.length_a   1.000
_cell.length_b   1.000
_cell.length_c   1.000
_cell.angle_alpha   90.00
_cell.angle_beta   90.00
_cell.angle_gamma   90.00
#
_symmetry.space_group_name_H-M   'P 1'
#
loop_
_entity.id
_entity.type
_entity.pdbx_description
1 polymer ?
#
loop_
_entity_poly.entity_id
_entity_poly.type
_entity_poly.pdbx_seq_one_letter_code
_entity_poly.pdbx_strand_id
1 'polypeptide(L)'
;MGYAVDYKPNKSRRQYRTRARRQSPESKAQRKKDIKNVIRWNVRQLEHDTVTVEYVDRELVRLLLRLSSVADRADPTGDHVLQQLISTDDDGYGIIRKPERINGVQKFRRDDLITSLKAWVGLL
;
A
#
# COMPACT_ATOMS: atom_id res chain seq x y z
N MET A 1 -48.84 31.58 30.29
CA MET A 1 -47.83 32.12 29.36
C MET A 1 -46.74 31.06 29.21
N GLY A 2 -46.90 30.12 28.28
CA GLY A 2 -45.95 29.02 28.07
C GLY A 2 -45.08 29.31 26.86
N TYR A 3 -43.80 29.60 27.08
CA TYR A 3 -42.84 29.79 26.00
C TYR A 3 -42.52 28.41 25.39
N ALA A 4 -42.96 28.18 24.15
CA ALA A 4 -42.50 27.04 23.37
C ALA A 4 -41.02 27.27 23.01
N VAL A 5 -40.13 26.64 23.76
CA VAL A 5 -38.70 26.57 23.45
C VAL A 5 -38.52 25.61 22.28
N ASP A 6 -38.35 26.17 21.08
CA ASP A 6 -37.98 25.43 19.88
C ASP A 6 -36.53 24.95 20.03
N TYR A 7 -36.35 23.74 20.59
CA TYR A 7 -35.04 23.11 20.64
C TYR A 7 -34.69 22.68 19.22
N LYS A 8 -34.05 23.55 18.43
CA LYS A 8 -33.45 23.16 17.14
C LYS A 8 -32.52 21.99 17.41
N PRO A 9 -32.83 20.75 16.97
CA PRO A 9 -31.88 19.67 17.09
C PRO A 9 -30.69 20.04 16.21
N ASN A 10 -29.51 20.09 16.82
CA ASN A 10 -28.26 20.46 16.18
C ASN A 10 -27.99 19.51 14.99
N LYS A 11 -28.42 19.93 13.79
CA LYS A 11 -28.26 19.22 12.50
C LYS A 11 -26.79 19.04 12.10
N SER A 12 -25.81 19.48 12.91
CA SER A 12 -24.38 19.37 12.59
C SER A 12 -23.75 18.00 12.84
N ARG A 13 -24.37 17.11 13.63
CA ARG A 13 -23.72 15.81 13.97
C ARG A 13 -24.01 14.65 13.01
N ARG A 14 -24.98 14.80 12.09
CA ARG A 14 -25.37 13.69 11.19
C ARG A 14 -24.79 13.78 9.78
N GLN A 15 -23.98 14.80 9.49
CA GLN A 15 -23.51 15.09 8.12
C GLN A 15 -22.00 14.92 7.90
N TYR A 16 -21.27 14.33 8.85
CA TYR A 16 -19.82 14.04 8.72
C TYR A 16 -19.46 12.57 8.94
N ARG A 17 -20.41 11.65 8.75
CA ARG A 17 -20.06 10.25 8.43
C ARG A 17 -20.12 10.11 6.92
N THR A 18 -19.22 10.82 6.24
CA THR A 18 -18.81 10.50 4.88
C THR A 18 -18.29 9.08 4.96
N ARG A 19 -19.17 8.10 4.71
CA ARG A 19 -18.77 6.71 4.51
C ARG A 19 -17.63 6.75 3.51
N ALA A 20 -16.47 6.23 3.88
CA ALA A 20 -15.31 6.13 3.01
C ALA A 20 -15.82 5.67 1.63
N ARG A 21 -15.82 6.60 0.66
CA ARG A 21 -16.35 6.31 -0.68
C ARG A 21 -15.47 5.18 -1.19
N ARG A 22 -16.05 3.97 -1.28
CA ARG A 22 -15.36 2.81 -1.85
C ARG A 22 -14.84 3.26 -3.21
N GLN A 23 -13.54 3.09 -3.45
CA GLN A 23 -12.95 3.42 -4.74
C GLN A 23 -13.72 2.69 -5.84
N SER A 24 -14.01 3.38 -6.94
CA SER A 24 -14.68 2.76 -8.08
C SER A 24 -13.81 1.60 -8.61
N PRO A 25 -14.41 0.54 -9.18
CA PRO A 25 -13.65 -0.58 -9.76
C PRO A 25 -12.61 -0.11 -10.79
N GLU A 26 -12.93 0.91 -11.56
CA GLU A 26 -12.04 1.56 -12.52
C GLU A 26 -10.81 2.20 -11.85
N SER A 27 -11.02 2.90 -10.73
CA SER A 27 -9.93 3.47 -9.93
C SER A 27 -9.01 2.38 -9.34
N LYS A 28 -9.59 1.25 -8.90
CA LYS A 28 -8.82 0.10 -8.39
C LYS A 28 -7.98 -0.56 -9.49
N ALA A 29 -8.54 -0.72 -10.68
CA ALA A 29 -7.84 -1.30 -11.83
C ALA A 29 -6.67 -0.42 -12.29
N GLN A 30 -6.90 0.90 -12.39
CA GLN A 30 -5.86 1.86 -12.71
C GLN A 30 -4.74 1.83 -11.67
N ARG A 31 -5.09 1.87 -10.38
CA ARG A 31 -4.11 1.77 -9.28
C ARG A 31 -3.28 0.50 -9.35
N LYS A 32 -3.90 -0.65 -9.63
CA LYS A 32 -3.19 -1.93 -9.81
C LYS A 32 -2.18 -1.85 -10.96
N LYS A 33 -2.57 -1.24 -12.08
CA LYS A 33 -1.70 -1.04 -13.25
C LYS A 33 -0.51 -0.14 -12.92
N ASP A 34 -0.75 0.95 -12.19
CA ASP A 34 0.31 1.88 -11.78
C ASP A 34 1.33 1.22 -10.86
N ILE A 35 0.86 0.46 -9.86
CA ILE A 35 1.73 -0.31 -8.96
C ILE A 35 2.55 -1.33 -9.76
N LYS A 36 1.94 -2.06 -10.69
CA LYS A 36 2.67 -3.02 -11.55
C LYS A 36 3.75 -2.35 -12.39
N ASN A 37 3.47 -1.18 -12.96
CA ASN A 37 4.44 -0.44 -13.77
C ASN A 37 5.63 0.01 -12.93
N VAL A 38 5.37 0.56 -11.74
CA VAL A 38 6.41 1.00 -10.81
C VAL A 38 7.31 -0.18 -10.41
N ILE A 39 6.75 -1.34 -10.06
CA ILE A 39 7.56 -2.52 -9.74
C ILE A 39 8.32 -3.02 -10.96
N ARG A 40 7.69 -3.07 -12.14
CA ARG A 40 8.34 -3.53 -13.37
C ARG A 40 9.59 -2.71 -13.68
N TRP A 41 9.54 -1.40 -13.48
CA TRP A 41 10.68 -0.52 -13.73
C TRP A 41 11.79 -0.65 -12.69
N ASN A 42 11.44 -0.91 -11.42
CA ASN A 42 12.40 -0.84 -10.32
C ASN A 42 12.88 -2.21 -9.78
N VAL A 43 12.22 -3.33 -10.13
CA VAL A 43 12.57 -4.66 -9.58
C VAL A 43 13.99 -5.11 -9.93
N ARG A 44 14.50 -4.74 -11.11
CA ARG A 44 15.89 -5.04 -11.52
C ARG A 44 16.91 -4.32 -10.64
N GLN A 45 16.64 -3.06 -10.29
CA GLN A 45 17.49 -2.30 -9.39
C GLN A 45 17.41 -2.88 -7.97
N LEU A 46 16.21 -3.18 -7.48
CA LEU A 46 16.04 -3.84 -6.19
C LEU A 46 16.85 -5.14 -6.10
N GLU A 47 16.80 -5.98 -7.13
CA GLU A 47 17.55 -7.24 -7.19
C GLU A 47 19.07 -7.03 -7.17
N HIS A 48 19.56 -6.07 -7.95
CA HIS A 48 20.97 -5.73 -8.04
C HIS A 48 21.51 -5.16 -6.73
N ASP A 49 20.83 -4.15 -6.19
CA ASP A 49 21.26 -3.41 -4.99
C ASP A 49 21.19 -4.27 -3.72
N THR A 50 20.43 -5.36 -3.74
CA THR A 50 20.28 -6.29 -2.61
C THR A 50 21.04 -7.61 -2.78
N VAL A 51 21.86 -7.78 -3.83
CA VAL A 51 22.48 -9.08 -4.16
C VAL A 51 23.29 -9.73 -3.03
N THR A 52 23.85 -8.93 -2.13
CA THR A 52 24.70 -9.39 -1.03
C THR A 52 23.93 -9.68 0.26
N VAL A 53 22.64 -9.35 0.34
CA VAL A 53 21.85 -9.47 1.58
C VAL A 53 20.82 -10.59 1.48
N GLU A 54 20.69 -11.39 2.54
CA GLU A 54 19.63 -12.40 2.63
C GLU A 54 18.27 -11.78 2.98
N TYR A 55 18.29 -10.74 3.81
CA TYR A 55 17.11 -10.04 4.29
C TYR A 55 17.15 -8.56 3.91
N VAL A 56 16.05 -8.06 3.37
CA VAL A 56 15.88 -6.66 2.94
C VAL A 56 14.90 -5.97 3.88
N ASP A 57 15.32 -4.84 4.45
CA ASP A 57 14.49 -4.06 5.36
C ASP A 57 13.28 -3.44 4.62
N ARG A 58 12.12 -3.36 5.29
CA ARG A 58 10.89 -2.78 4.72
C ARG A 58 11.07 -1.39 4.14
N GLU A 59 11.80 -0.53 4.85
CA GLU A 59 12.13 0.83 4.42
C GLU A 59 12.92 0.82 3.10
N LEU A 60 13.91 -0.07 2.98
CA LEU A 60 14.75 -0.18 1.79
C LEU A 60 13.94 -0.68 0.58
N VAL A 61 13.05 -1.64 0.76
CA VAL A 61 12.12 -2.10 -0.30
C VAL A 61 11.28 -0.95 -0.83
N ARG A 62 10.71 -0.14 0.08
CA ARG A 62 9.86 1.01 -0.28
C ARG A 62 10.62 2.06 -1.09
N LEU A 63 11.86 2.35 -0.69
CA LEU A 63 12.74 3.31 -1.36
C LEU A 63 13.19 2.82 -2.73
N LEU A 64 13.69 1.58 -2.82
CA LEU A 64 14.21 1.02 -4.07
C LEU A 64 13.11 0.79 -5.11
N LEU A 65 11.91 0.39 -4.68
CA LEU A 65 10.76 0.27 -5.59
C LEU A 65 10.10 1.61 -5.91
N ARG A 66 10.48 2.71 -5.24
CA ARG A 66 9.88 4.05 -5.42
C ARG A 66 8.36 4.06 -5.27
N LEU A 67 7.85 3.35 -4.26
CA LEU A 67 6.40 3.13 -4.08
C LEU A 67 5.60 4.42 -3.81
N SER A 68 6.25 5.47 -3.31
CA SER A 68 5.64 6.80 -3.12
C SER A 68 5.06 7.36 -4.42
N SER A 69 5.72 7.12 -5.56
CA SER A 69 5.33 7.62 -6.89
C SER A 69 3.94 7.17 -7.36
N VAL A 70 3.40 6.09 -6.78
CA VAL A 70 2.05 5.60 -7.11
C VAL A 70 0.98 6.57 -6.61
N ALA A 71 1.23 7.25 -5.49
CA ALA A 71 0.24 8.09 -4.83
C ALA A 71 0.89 9.22 -4.02
N ASP A 72 1.78 10.01 -4.64
CA ASP A 72 2.60 11.03 -3.95
C ASP A 72 1.82 11.95 -3.00
N ARG A 73 0.56 12.28 -3.34
CA ARG A 73 -0.28 13.16 -2.51
C ARG A 73 -0.98 12.46 -1.34
N ALA A 74 -1.29 11.17 -1.48
CA ALA A 74 -2.10 10.43 -0.50
C ALA A 74 -1.26 9.46 0.35
N ASP A 75 -0.16 8.96 -0.21
CA ASP A 75 0.83 8.11 0.44
C ASP A 75 2.24 8.53 -0.02
N PRO A 76 2.77 9.64 0.52
CA PRO A 76 4.09 10.15 0.15
C PRO A 76 5.23 9.20 0.55
N THR A 77 4.95 8.24 1.43
CA THR A 77 5.93 7.23 1.85
C THR A 77 5.91 6.01 0.93
N GLY A 78 4.73 5.60 0.44
CA GLY A 78 4.53 4.33 -0.25
C GLY A 78 4.28 3.14 0.70
N ASP A 79 4.12 3.39 2.01
CA ASP A 79 3.90 2.32 2.99
C ASP A 79 2.53 1.66 2.82
N HIS A 80 1.51 2.43 2.45
CA HIS A 80 0.18 1.88 2.21
C HIS A 80 0.20 0.99 0.96
N VAL A 81 0.92 1.39 -0.09
CA VAL A 81 1.13 0.55 -1.29
C VAL A 81 1.86 -0.74 -0.93
N LEU A 82 2.92 -0.65 -0.13
CA LEU A 82 3.66 -1.83 0.33
C LEU A 82 2.76 -2.75 1.16
N GLN A 83 1.93 -2.19 2.04
CA GLN A 83 0.97 -2.94 2.83
C GLN A 83 -0.08 -3.64 1.96
N GLN A 84 -0.52 -3.03 0.85
CA GLN A 84 -1.41 -3.70 -0.10
C GLN A 84 -0.75 -4.86 -0.82
N LEU A 85 0.55 -4.77 -1.12
CA LEU A 85 1.28 -5.90 -1.73
C LEU A 85 1.41 -7.10 -0.78
N ILE A 86 1.42 -6.85 0.54
CA ILE A 86 1.53 -7.88 1.59
C ILE A 86 0.16 -8.43 1.99
N SER A 87 -0.84 -7.56 2.14
CA SER A 87 -2.16 -7.94 2.65
C SER A 87 -2.86 -8.90 1.67
N THR A 88 -3.50 -9.93 2.23
CA THR A 88 -4.33 -10.91 1.52
C THR A 88 -5.82 -10.58 1.61
N ASP A 89 -6.18 -9.44 2.19
CA ASP A 89 -7.57 -9.01 2.40
C ASP A 89 -8.18 -8.47 1.08
N ASP A 90 -9.48 -8.13 1.09
CA ASP A 90 -10.24 -7.70 -0.10
C ASP A 90 -9.63 -6.50 -0.88
N ASP A 91 -8.81 -5.67 -0.22
CA ASP A 91 -8.13 -4.51 -0.80
C ASP A 91 -6.62 -4.71 -1.01
N GLY A 92 -6.11 -5.90 -0.69
CA GLY A 92 -4.72 -6.33 -0.85
C GLY A 92 -4.53 -7.25 -2.07
N TYR A 93 -3.26 -7.47 -2.43
CA TYR A 93 -2.88 -8.31 -3.57
C TYR A 93 -2.25 -9.65 -3.15
N GLY A 94 -1.78 -9.79 -1.91
CA GLY A 94 -1.19 -11.03 -1.39
C GLY A 94 0.03 -11.53 -2.18
N ILE A 95 0.81 -10.61 -2.76
CA ILE A 95 1.91 -10.95 -3.68
C ILE A 95 3.19 -11.22 -2.91
N ILE A 96 3.49 -10.37 -1.93
CA ILE A 96 4.70 -10.45 -1.12
C ILE A 96 4.36 -11.21 0.15
N ARG A 97 5.22 -12.15 0.54
CA ARG A 97 5.11 -12.83 1.83
C ARG A 97 5.22 -11.83 2.97
N LYS A 98 4.52 -12.12 4.07
CA LYS A 98 4.54 -11.28 5.27
C LYS A 98 6.00 -11.13 5.76
N PRO A 99 6.44 -9.90 6.09
CA PRO A 99 7.80 -9.70 6.58
C PRO A 99 7.98 -10.35 7.96
N GLU A 100 9.19 -10.81 8.21
CA GLU A 100 9.64 -11.32 9.50
C GLU A 100 10.09 -10.16 10.39
N ARG A 101 9.96 -10.32 11.70
CA ARG A 101 10.40 -9.30 12.67
C ARG A 101 11.73 -9.75 13.29
N ILE A 102 12.82 -9.16 12.84
CA ILE A 102 14.20 -9.47 13.27
C ILE A 102 14.76 -8.24 13.98
N ASN A 103 15.18 -8.39 15.23
CA ASN A 103 15.68 -7.28 16.07
C ASN A 103 14.73 -6.06 16.10
N GLY A 104 13.42 -6.31 16.08
CA GLY A 104 12.40 -5.26 16.09
C GLY A 104 12.10 -4.61 14.72
N VAL A 105 12.86 -4.95 13.67
CA VAL A 105 12.69 -4.41 12.31
C VAL A 105 11.96 -5.43 11.43
N GLN A 106 11.05 -4.94 10.57
CA GLN A 106 10.40 -5.78 9.57
C GLN A 106 11.33 -6.00 8.38
N LYS A 107 11.63 -7.27 8.08
CA LYS A 107 12.52 -7.68 7.00
C LYS A 107 11.86 -8.71 6.10
N PHE A 108 12.16 -8.63 4.82
CA PHE A 108 11.72 -9.60 3.81
C PHE A 108 12.89 -10.49 3.43
N ARG A 109 12.64 -11.78 3.28
CA ARG A 109 13.60 -12.67 2.64
C ARG A 109 13.74 -12.27 1.18
N ARG A 110 14.96 -12.00 0.74
CA ARG A 110 15.25 -11.40 -0.58
C ARG A 110 14.71 -12.24 -1.73
N ASP A 111 15.02 -13.53 -1.75
CA ASP A 111 14.69 -14.39 -2.89
C ASP A 111 13.18 -14.55 -3.06
N ASP A 112 12.45 -14.72 -1.95
CA ASP A 112 10.98 -14.75 -1.94
C ASP A 112 10.40 -13.43 -2.44
N LEU A 113 10.93 -12.29 -1.97
CA LEU A 113 10.50 -10.95 -2.38
C LEU A 113 10.68 -10.74 -3.89
N ILE A 114 11.88 -10.98 -4.41
CA ILE A 114 12.20 -10.76 -5.84
C ILE A 114 11.39 -11.70 -6.72
N THR A 115 11.31 -12.98 -6.36
CA THR A 115 10.56 -13.99 -7.12
C THR A 115 9.08 -13.63 -7.18
N SER A 116 8.46 -13.29 -6.05
CA SER A 116 7.07 -12.85 -5.99
C SER A 116 6.80 -11.61 -6.85
N LEU A 117 7.68 -10.60 -6.77
CA LEU A 117 7.52 -9.36 -7.53
C LEU A 117 7.65 -9.61 -9.03
N LYS A 118 8.67 -10.35 -9.47
CA LYS A 118 8.88 -10.73 -10.89
C LYS A 118 7.71 -11.54 -11.43
N ALA A 119 7.22 -12.52 -10.68
CA ALA A 119 6.05 -13.31 -11.05
C ALA A 119 4.84 -12.42 -11.33
N TRP A 120 4.60 -11.45 -10.46
CA TRP A 120 3.41 -10.61 -10.55
C TRP A 120 3.45 -9.62 -11.73
N VAL A 121 4.63 -9.13 -12.08
CA VAL A 121 4.81 -8.23 -13.23
C VAL A 121 5.05 -8.95 -14.56
N GLY A 122 5.17 -10.29 -14.54
CA GLY A 122 5.40 -11.13 -15.71
C GLY A 122 6.84 -11.08 -16.23
N LEU A 123 7.82 -11.09 -15.32
CA LEU A 123 9.26 -11.09 -15.62
C LEU A 123 9.97 -12.39 -15.17
N LEU A 124 9.21 -13.43 -14.85
CA LEU A 124 9.72 -14.79 -14.62
C LEU A 124 9.90 -15.53 -15.94
#